data_AF-A0A2I0FJ65-F1
#
_entry.id   AF-A0A2I0FJ65-F1
#
_cell.length_a   1.000
_cell.length_b   1.000
_cell.length_c   1.000
_cell.angle_alpha   90.00
_cell.angle_beta   90.00
_cell.angle_gamma   90.00
#
_symmetry.space_group_name_H-M   'P 1'
#
loop_
_entity.id
_entity.type
_entity.pdbx_description
1 polymer ?
#
loop_
_entity_poly.entity_id
_entity_poly.type
_entity_poly.pdbx_seq_one_letter_code
_entity_poly.pdbx_strand_id
1 'polypeptide(L)'
;MANLYGIVPVEQVAKVISEQNGEQVSAEEIRAWMQDPYSGGLAKAALQKRYVYPYGNGFFVGEWIMEFEAFDEHWRAQQGKPYYVPEREELMKWSDPDYFEKPKEFFALLEFLEAAFPRTDSEMIEGLVEDLQMQAEDPFSLEKTVAEFERRGLKFAEQAQLMQMLGLLNELHNNTRIQINRGHTPAELFEEEKRHMLPLNVKIGRNDPCHCGSGKKYKKCCGRAAE
;
A
#
# COMPACT_ATOMS: atom_id res chain seq x y z
N MET A 1 9.33 4.34 5.55
CA MET A 1 7.93 4.49 6.05
C MET A 1 7.07 5.26 5.06
N ALA A 2 7.33 6.54 4.77
CA ALA A 2 6.50 7.30 3.83
C ALA A 2 6.46 6.68 2.42
N ASN A 3 7.55 6.10 1.91
CA ASN A 3 7.54 5.41 0.61
C ASN A 3 6.60 4.18 0.58
N LEU A 4 6.38 3.53 1.73
CA LEU A 4 5.46 2.40 1.89
C LEU A 4 4.01 2.86 2.14
N TYR A 5 3.82 3.99 2.84
CA TYR A 5 2.50 4.43 3.30
C TYR A 5 1.92 5.59 2.49
N GLY A 6 2.69 6.29 1.67
CA GLY A 6 2.36 7.59 1.06
C GLY A 6 2.28 8.73 2.08
N ILE A 7 1.40 8.60 3.07
CA ILE A 7 1.18 9.54 4.18
C ILE A 7 1.39 8.81 5.51
N VAL A 8 2.23 9.36 6.38
CA VAL A 8 2.47 8.80 7.72
C VAL A 8 2.42 9.89 8.80
N PRO A 9 1.51 9.76 9.80
CA PRO A 9 1.48 10.63 10.96
C PRO A 9 2.73 10.47 11.83
N VAL A 10 3.17 11.55 12.46
CA VAL A 10 4.31 11.55 13.40
C VAL A 10 4.11 10.58 14.56
N GLU A 11 2.87 10.36 15.00
CA GLU A 11 2.51 9.39 16.03
C GLU A 11 2.80 7.96 15.59
N GLN A 12 2.50 7.64 14.33
CA GLN A 12 2.80 6.32 13.78
C GLN A 12 4.31 6.12 13.61
N VAL A 13 5.05 7.16 13.20
CA VAL A 13 6.52 7.11 13.14
C VAL A 13 7.11 6.86 14.52
N ALA A 14 6.70 7.64 15.53
CA ALA A 14 7.14 7.48 16.92
C ALA A 14 6.86 6.08 17.45
N LYS A 15 5.66 5.56 17.19
CA LYS A 15 5.27 4.19 17.58
C LYS A 15 6.20 3.15 16.97
N VAL A 16 6.38 3.15 15.65
CA VAL A 16 7.19 2.12 14.96
C VAL A 16 8.66 2.21 15.37
N ILE A 17 9.23 3.42 15.48
CA ILE A 17 10.60 3.60 15.97
C ILE A 17 10.75 3.03 17.39
N SER A 18 9.78 3.30 18.26
CA SER A 18 9.83 2.82 19.64
C SER A 18 9.77 1.30 19.74
N GLU A 19 8.85 0.70 19.00
CA GLU A 19 8.65 -0.75 18.97
C GLU A 19 9.86 -1.48 18.39
N GLN A 20 10.48 -0.95 17.33
CA GLN A 20 11.57 -1.63 16.63
C GLN A 20 12.98 -1.38 17.21
N ASN A 21 13.17 -0.30 17.98
CA ASN A 21 14.48 0.03 18.56
C ASN A 21 14.55 -0.21 20.08
N GLY A 22 13.42 -0.45 20.75
CA GLY A 22 13.38 -0.63 22.20
C GLY A 22 13.64 0.66 23.00
N GLU A 23 13.61 1.81 22.34
CA GLU A 23 13.78 3.14 22.94
C GLU A 23 12.48 3.92 22.82
N GLN A 24 12.01 4.55 23.89
CA GLN A 24 10.77 5.31 23.84
C GLN A 24 10.99 6.63 23.09
N VAL A 25 10.31 6.80 21.96
CA VAL A 25 10.25 8.04 21.18
C VAL A 25 8.82 8.56 21.17
N SER A 26 8.64 9.84 21.46
CA SER A 26 7.34 10.53 21.42
C SER A 26 7.13 11.31 20.13
N ALA A 27 5.87 11.54 19.78
CA ALA A 27 5.53 12.39 18.64
C ALA A 27 6.00 13.84 18.85
N GLU A 28 5.99 14.32 20.10
CA GLU A 28 6.46 15.65 20.49
C GLU A 28 7.95 15.81 20.23
N GLU A 29 8.77 14.79 20.52
CA GLU A 29 10.20 14.81 20.20
C GLU A 29 10.44 14.88 18.69
N ILE A 30 9.70 14.10 17.89
CA ILE A 30 9.80 14.15 16.42
C ILE A 30 9.40 15.53 15.90
N ARG A 31 8.31 16.12 16.41
CA ARG A 31 7.87 17.47 16.02
C ARG A 31 8.88 18.55 16.41
N ALA A 32 9.45 18.47 17.61
CA ALA A 32 10.48 19.39 18.07
C ALA A 32 11.73 19.29 17.19
N TRP A 33 12.16 18.07 16.88
CA TRP A 33 13.28 17.83 15.96
C TRP A 33 13.01 18.37 14.57
N MET A 34 11.79 18.22 14.02
CA MET A 34 11.42 18.83 12.75
C MET A 34 11.48 20.37 12.77
N GLN A 35 11.31 21.01 13.92
CA GLN A 35 11.35 22.47 14.03
C GLN A 35 12.75 23.00 14.34
N ASP A 36 13.68 22.14 14.75
CA ASP A 36 15.05 22.52 15.04
C ASP A 36 15.77 23.01 13.77
N PRO A 37 16.33 24.24 13.76
CA PRO A 37 16.91 24.83 12.56
C PRO A 37 18.22 24.16 12.11
N TYR A 38 18.88 23.39 12.98
CA TYR A 38 20.17 22.76 12.69
C TYR A 38 20.01 21.27 12.39
N SER A 39 19.80 20.46 13.42
CA SER A 39 19.62 19.02 13.34
C SER A 39 18.36 18.67 12.53
N GLY A 40 17.27 19.41 12.72
CA GLY A 40 16.06 19.27 11.93
C GLY A 40 16.25 19.71 10.48
N GLY A 41 17.04 20.76 10.24
CA GLY A 41 17.39 21.20 8.89
C GLY A 41 18.12 20.13 8.08
N LEU A 42 19.17 19.53 8.66
CA LEU A 42 19.91 18.43 8.04
C LEU A 42 19.02 17.22 7.78
N ALA A 43 18.14 16.92 8.71
CA ALA A 43 17.21 15.82 8.57
C ALA A 43 16.18 16.01 7.46
N LYS A 44 15.60 17.21 7.35
CA LYS A 44 14.70 17.56 6.24
C LYS A 44 15.40 17.39 4.90
N ALA A 45 16.64 17.85 4.78
CA ALA A 45 17.43 17.63 3.57
C ALA A 45 17.65 16.13 3.30
N ALA A 46 17.85 15.31 4.33
CA ALA A 46 17.98 13.86 4.21
C ALA A 46 16.65 13.15 3.85
N LEU A 47 15.50 13.70 4.27
CA LEU A 47 14.17 13.22 3.89
C LEU A 47 13.85 13.58 2.43
N GLN A 48 14.18 14.81 2.01
CA GLN A 48 13.99 15.27 0.64
C GLN A 48 14.78 14.43 -0.38
N LYS A 49 16.01 14.02 -0.04
CA LYS A 49 16.79 13.06 -0.85
C LYS A 49 16.13 11.69 -1.02
N ARG A 50 15.10 11.39 -0.22
CA ARG A 50 14.32 10.16 -0.27
C ARG A 50 12.88 10.42 -0.72
N TYR A 51 12.62 11.60 -1.29
CA TYR A 51 11.29 11.98 -1.78
C TYR A 51 10.23 12.03 -0.66
N VAL A 52 10.64 12.41 0.56
CA VAL A 52 9.76 12.55 1.72
C VAL A 52 9.79 13.98 2.24
N TYR A 53 8.61 14.54 2.49
CA TYR A 53 8.42 15.92 2.89
C TYR A 53 7.60 16.00 4.19
N PRO A 54 8.01 16.81 5.17
CA PRO A 54 7.14 17.16 6.28
C PRO A 54 5.92 17.95 5.78
N TYR A 55 4.72 17.56 6.21
CA TYR A 55 3.48 18.25 5.88
C TYR A 55 2.78 18.73 7.15
N GLY A 56 2.67 20.07 7.26
CA GLY A 56 2.30 20.71 8.51
C GLY A 56 3.24 20.32 9.66
N ASN A 57 2.67 20.09 10.84
CA ASN A 57 3.39 19.60 12.04
C ASN A 57 3.02 18.15 12.40
N GLY A 58 2.32 17.44 11.52
CA GLY A 58 1.68 16.17 11.86
C GLY A 58 2.08 15.00 10.99
N PHE A 59 2.66 15.22 9.82
CA PHE A 59 2.81 14.17 8.81
C PHE A 59 4.15 14.22 8.10
N PHE A 60 4.58 13.06 7.61
CA PHE A 60 5.52 12.93 6.51
C PHE A 60 4.78 12.37 5.31
N VAL A 61 5.04 12.95 4.13
CA VAL A 61 4.28 12.69 2.90
C VAL A 61 5.28 12.46 1.77
N GLY A 62 5.00 11.45 0.93
CA GLY A 62 5.79 11.17 -0.28
C GLY A 62 5.64 12.28 -1.33
N GLU A 63 6.68 12.47 -2.13
CA GLU A 63 6.79 13.53 -3.14
C GLU A 63 5.59 13.60 -4.08
N TRP A 64 5.21 12.47 -4.68
CA TRP A 64 4.07 12.42 -5.61
C TRP A 64 2.81 13.03 -5.00
N ILE A 65 2.47 12.70 -3.76
CA ILE A 65 1.25 13.21 -3.12
C ILE A 65 1.34 14.73 -2.93
N MET A 66 2.54 15.25 -2.65
CA MET A 66 2.80 16.68 -2.56
C MET A 66 2.70 17.37 -3.92
N GLU A 67 3.32 16.80 -4.95
CA GLU A 67 3.36 17.35 -6.31
C GLU A 67 1.98 17.42 -6.96
N PHE A 68 1.15 16.40 -6.75
CA PHE A 68 -0.21 16.33 -7.29
C PHE A 68 -1.28 16.91 -6.35
N GLU A 69 -0.88 17.58 -5.26
CA GLU A 69 -1.79 18.16 -4.25
C GLU A 69 -2.83 17.14 -3.72
N ALA A 70 -2.47 15.86 -3.65
CA ALA A 70 -3.39 14.75 -3.47
C ALA A 70 -3.58 14.31 -2.00
N PHE A 71 -3.10 15.11 -1.04
CA PHE A 71 -3.09 14.77 0.38
C PHE A 71 -4.47 14.42 0.93
N ASP A 72 -5.48 15.26 0.69
CA ASP A 72 -6.81 15.10 1.28
C ASP A 72 -7.51 13.83 0.77
N GLU A 73 -7.40 13.55 -0.53
CA GLU A 73 -7.99 12.36 -1.15
C GLU A 73 -7.33 11.08 -0.62
N HIS A 74 -5.99 11.02 -0.63
CA HIS A 74 -5.24 9.87 -0.12
C HIS A 74 -5.50 9.66 1.37
N TRP A 75 -5.47 10.73 2.15
CA TRP A 75 -5.71 10.67 3.58
C TRP A 75 -7.13 10.17 3.88
N ARG A 76 -8.13 10.62 3.11
CA ARG A 76 -9.51 10.12 3.22
C ARG A 76 -9.60 8.63 2.86
N ALA A 77 -8.94 8.19 1.80
CA ALA A 77 -8.92 6.79 1.37
C ALA A 77 -8.23 5.84 2.38
N GLN A 78 -7.30 6.35 3.18
CA GLN A 78 -6.60 5.60 4.22
C GLN A 78 -7.39 5.45 5.53
N GLN A 79 -8.48 6.20 5.74
CA GLN A 79 -9.20 6.18 7.01
C GLN A 79 -9.77 4.81 7.33
N GLY A 80 -9.65 4.40 8.59
CA GLY A 80 -10.15 3.12 9.10
C GLY A 80 -9.25 1.90 8.82
N LYS A 81 -8.18 2.05 8.02
CA LYS A 81 -7.25 0.94 7.71
C LYS A 81 -6.11 0.86 8.72
N PRO A 82 -5.67 -0.34 9.15
CA PRO A 82 -4.46 -0.47 9.97
C PRO A 82 -3.20 -0.12 9.17
N TYR A 83 -2.08 0.13 9.85
CA TYR A 83 -0.76 0.21 9.21
C TYR A 83 -0.15 -1.17 9.14
N TYR A 84 0.33 -1.55 7.95
CA TYR A 84 1.22 -2.69 7.81
C TYR A 84 2.58 -2.30 8.39
N VAL A 85 3.03 -2.96 9.46
CA VAL A 85 4.35 -2.71 10.06
C VAL A 85 5.21 -3.95 9.81
N PRO A 86 6.09 -3.92 8.78
CA PRO A 86 7.00 -5.02 8.54
C PRO A 86 8.09 -5.10 9.61
N GLU A 87 8.82 -6.21 9.62
CA GLU A 87 10.06 -6.32 10.39
C GLU A 87 11.06 -5.22 9.99
N ARG A 88 11.97 -4.88 10.91
CA ARG A 88 12.88 -3.75 10.75
C ARG A 88 13.70 -3.85 9.46
N GLU A 89 14.24 -5.01 9.15
CA GLU A 89 15.09 -5.23 7.98
C GLU A 89 14.34 -4.96 6.67
N GLU A 90 13.08 -5.38 6.58
CA GLU A 90 12.23 -5.08 5.43
C GLU A 90 11.87 -3.59 5.39
N LEU A 91 11.51 -3.00 6.53
CA LEU A 91 11.16 -1.57 6.59
C LEU A 91 12.32 -0.67 6.13
N MET A 92 13.56 -1.07 6.41
CA MET A 92 14.75 -0.34 5.98
C MET A 92 14.93 -0.34 4.46
N LYS A 93 14.45 -1.35 3.74
CA LYS A 93 14.48 -1.35 2.27
C LYS A 93 13.63 -0.21 1.70
N TRP A 94 12.46 0.04 2.29
CA TRP A 94 11.59 1.16 1.96
C TRP A 94 12.17 2.55 2.32
N SER A 95 13.38 2.63 2.85
CA SER A 95 14.10 3.90 3.03
C SER A 95 14.96 4.28 1.83
N ASP A 96 15.20 3.32 0.93
CA ASP A 96 15.84 3.53 -0.36
C ASP A 96 14.77 4.01 -1.37
N PRO A 97 14.92 5.19 -1.99
CA PRO A 97 13.98 5.69 -2.98
C PRO A 97 13.94 4.83 -4.26
N ASP A 98 14.98 4.06 -4.55
CA ASP A 98 15.06 3.22 -5.74
C ASP A 98 14.56 1.78 -5.48
N TYR A 99 14.11 1.50 -4.26
CA TYR A 99 13.57 0.19 -3.91
C TYR A 99 12.18 -0.03 -4.51
N PHE A 100 12.06 -1.13 -5.27
CA PHE A 100 10.80 -1.59 -5.84
C PHE A 100 10.54 -3.05 -5.40
N GLU A 101 9.54 -3.26 -4.57
CA GLU A 101 9.17 -4.59 -4.08
C GLU A 101 8.50 -5.40 -5.21
N LYS A 102 9.10 -6.53 -5.59
CA LYS A 102 8.56 -7.46 -6.60
C LYS A 102 8.02 -8.72 -5.92
N PRO A 103 6.69 -8.85 -5.72
CA PRO A 103 6.12 -10.04 -5.11
C PRO A 103 6.28 -11.26 -6.03
N LYS A 104 6.04 -12.48 -5.54
CA LYS A 104 6.15 -13.70 -6.37
C LYS A 104 5.23 -13.66 -7.61
N GLU A 105 4.10 -12.97 -7.51
CA GLU A 105 3.13 -12.76 -8.58
C GLU A 105 3.70 -11.90 -9.72
N PHE A 106 4.66 -11.01 -9.42
CA PHE A 106 5.40 -10.26 -10.44
C PHE A 106 6.14 -11.23 -11.36
N PHE A 107 6.90 -12.15 -10.76
CA PHE A 107 7.69 -13.14 -11.51
C PHE A 107 6.82 -14.13 -12.27
N ALA A 108 5.64 -14.48 -11.75
CA ALA A 108 4.68 -15.32 -12.46
C ALA A 108 4.12 -14.63 -13.72
N LEU A 109 3.81 -13.33 -13.63
CA LEU A 109 3.38 -12.55 -14.80
C LEU A 109 4.54 -12.35 -15.79
N LEU A 110 5.74 -12.06 -15.30
CA LEU A 110 6.95 -11.94 -16.11
C LEU A 110 7.21 -13.21 -16.93
N GLU A 111 7.26 -14.38 -16.28
CA GLU A 111 7.47 -15.67 -16.94
C GLU A 111 6.43 -15.93 -18.03
N PHE A 112 5.15 -15.64 -17.73
CA PHE A 112 4.08 -15.77 -18.71
C PHE A 112 4.27 -14.85 -19.92
N LEU A 113 4.63 -13.58 -19.69
CA LEU A 113 4.79 -12.61 -20.77
C LEU A 113 6.05 -12.88 -21.61
N GLU A 114 7.15 -13.33 -21.02
CA GLU A 114 8.34 -13.76 -21.76
C GLU A 114 8.02 -14.95 -22.67
N ALA A 115 7.24 -15.92 -22.18
CA ALA A 115 6.79 -17.06 -22.98
C ALA A 115 5.81 -16.66 -24.08
N ALA A 116 4.91 -15.69 -23.81
CA ALA A 116 3.95 -15.19 -24.78
C ALA A 116 4.60 -14.33 -25.88
N PHE A 117 5.72 -13.66 -25.57
CA PHE A 117 6.42 -12.75 -26.47
C PHE A 117 7.92 -13.08 -26.59
N PRO A 118 8.29 -14.27 -27.12
CA PRO A 118 9.67 -14.79 -27.08
C PRO A 118 10.67 -14.05 -27.99
N ARG A 119 10.21 -13.06 -28.77
CA ARG A 119 11.04 -12.21 -29.62
C ARG A 119 11.24 -10.81 -29.05
N THR A 120 10.63 -10.53 -27.91
CA THR A 120 10.77 -9.27 -27.21
C THR A 120 11.92 -9.37 -26.23
N ASP A 121 12.63 -8.26 -26.06
CA ASP A 121 13.72 -8.15 -25.09
C ASP A 121 13.19 -8.35 -23.65
N SER A 122 13.94 -9.09 -22.83
CA SER A 122 13.52 -9.40 -21.45
C SER A 122 13.44 -8.15 -20.56
N GLU A 123 14.33 -7.17 -20.73
CA GLU A 123 14.26 -5.92 -19.95
C GLU A 123 13.00 -5.12 -20.34
N MET A 124 12.59 -5.18 -21.61
CA MET A 124 11.32 -4.56 -22.05
C MET A 124 10.09 -5.25 -21.44
N ILE A 125 10.10 -6.58 -21.32
CA ILE A 125 8.99 -7.30 -20.68
C ILE A 125 8.99 -7.04 -19.17
N GLU A 126 10.15 -7.06 -18.51
CA GLU A 126 10.26 -6.73 -17.09
C GLU A 126 9.74 -5.32 -16.81
N GLY A 127 10.15 -4.32 -17.59
CA GLY A 127 9.64 -2.95 -17.48
C GLY A 127 8.13 -2.82 -17.76
N LEU A 128 7.55 -3.70 -18.60
CA LEU A 128 6.09 -3.77 -18.75
C LEU A 128 5.43 -4.31 -17.47
N VAL A 129 5.97 -5.36 -16.84
CA VAL A 129 5.41 -5.88 -15.59
C VAL A 129 5.53 -4.86 -14.46
N GLU A 130 6.64 -4.11 -14.40
CA GLU A 130 6.83 -3.01 -13.45
C GLU A 130 5.74 -1.94 -13.63
N ASP A 131 5.50 -1.48 -14.85
CA ASP A 131 4.45 -0.51 -15.16
C ASP A 131 3.04 -1.05 -14.81
N LEU A 132 2.78 -2.32 -15.07
CA LEU A 132 1.51 -2.97 -14.71
C LEU A 132 1.34 -3.12 -13.18
N GLN A 133 2.42 -3.37 -12.45
CA GLN A 133 2.41 -3.40 -10.98
C GLN A 133 2.18 -2.00 -10.41
N MET A 134 2.81 -0.96 -10.96
CA MET A 134 2.61 0.43 -10.50
C MET A 134 1.15 0.88 -10.64
N GLN A 135 0.41 0.34 -11.62
CA GLN A 135 -1.02 0.59 -11.78
C GLN A 135 -1.88 0.01 -10.65
N ALA A 136 -1.35 -0.83 -9.75
CA ALA A 136 -2.11 -1.37 -8.63
C ALA A 136 -2.58 -0.28 -7.63
N GLU A 137 -1.92 0.89 -7.61
CA GLU A 137 -2.37 2.03 -6.80
C GLU A 137 -3.66 2.68 -7.36
N ASP A 138 -3.95 2.48 -8.65
CA ASP A 138 -5.13 2.99 -9.33
C ASP A 138 -6.28 1.96 -9.34
N PRO A 139 -7.54 2.41 -9.50
CA PRO A 139 -8.62 1.52 -9.90
C PRO A 139 -8.29 0.80 -11.21
N PHE A 140 -8.50 -0.52 -11.23
CA PHE A 140 -8.22 -1.35 -12.39
C PHE A 140 -8.87 -0.78 -13.67
N SER A 141 -8.07 -0.65 -14.73
CA SER A 141 -8.52 -0.18 -16.04
C SER A 141 -7.97 -1.07 -17.14
N LEU A 142 -8.84 -1.87 -17.73
CA LEU A 142 -8.50 -2.71 -18.89
C LEU A 142 -7.99 -1.87 -20.07
N GLU A 143 -8.53 -0.67 -20.26
CA GLU A 143 -8.10 0.23 -21.33
C GLU A 143 -6.63 0.67 -21.13
N LYS A 144 -6.27 1.13 -19.92
CA LYS A 144 -4.88 1.47 -19.59
C LYS A 144 -3.97 0.26 -19.76
N THR A 145 -4.38 -0.89 -19.24
CA THR A 145 -3.63 -2.15 -19.40
C THR A 145 -3.39 -2.46 -20.87
N VAL A 146 -4.42 -2.44 -21.73
CA VAL A 146 -4.24 -2.73 -23.17
C VAL A 146 -3.34 -1.69 -23.84
N ALA A 147 -3.47 -0.41 -23.49
CA ALA A 147 -2.62 0.66 -24.02
C ALA A 147 -1.13 0.44 -23.71
N GLU A 148 -0.80 -0.14 -22.55
CA GLU A 148 0.58 -0.50 -22.18
C GLU A 148 1.22 -1.54 -23.10
N PHE A 149 0.42 -2.50 -23.58
CA PHE A 149 0.87 -3.49 -24.55
C PHE A 149 0.96 -2.88 -25.94
N GLU A 150 -0.06 -2.12 -26.35
CA GLU A 150 -0.10 -1.48 -27.67
C GLU A 150 1.04 -0.49 -27.89
N ARG A 151 1.38 0.33 -26.87
CA ARG A 151 2.52 1.27 -26.96
C ARG A 151 3.87 0.58 -27.14
N ARG A 152 3.96 -0.70 -26.80
CA ARG A 152 5.14 -1.57 -26.99
C ARG A 152 5.04 -2.47 -28.22
N GLY A 153 3.95 -2.37 -28.99
CA GLY A 153 3.71 -3.23 -30.15
C GLY A 153 3.42 -4.69 -29.80
N LEU A 154 3.06 -4.98 -28.54
CA LEU A 154 2.74 -6.32 -28.07
C LEU A 154 1.25 -6.61 -28.31
N LYS A 155 0.96 -7.73 -28.97
CA LYS A 155 -0.41 -8.16 -29.26
C LYS A 155 -0.55 -9.65 -29.04
N PHE A 156 -1.49 -10.04 -28.18
CA PHE A 156 -1.87 -11.43 -28.03
C PHE A 156 -2.54 -11.93 -29.31
N ALA A 157 -2.16 -13.12 -29.76
CA ALA A 157 -2.77 -13.75 -30.92
C ALA A 157 -4.14 -14.37 -30.57
N GLU A 158 -4.27 -14.85 -29.33
CA GLU A 158 -5.46 -15.55 -28.86
C GLU A 158 -6.09 -14.86 -27.66
N GLN A 159 -7.42 -14.78 -27.65
CA GLN A 159 -8.19 -14.24 -26.52
C GLN A 159 -7.91 -15.00 -25.21
N ALA A 160 -7.60 -16.30 -25.28
CA ALA A 160 -7.26 -17.11 -24.12
C ALA A 160 -5.99 -16.60 -23.41
N GLN A 161 -4.98 -16.16 -24.16
CA GLN A 161 -3.75 -15.61 -23.59
C GLN A 161 -4.02 -14.28 -22.87
N LEU A 162 -4.87 -13.43 -23.44
CA LEU A 162 -5.28 -12.18 -22.81
C LEU A 162 -6.01 -12.46 -21.47
N MET A 163 -6.93 -13.42 -21.45
CA MET A 163 -7.66 -13.79 -20.22
C MET A 163 -6.74 -14.37 -19.15
N GLN A 164 -5.74 -15.18 -19.55
CA GLN A 164 -4.74 -15.71 -18.63
C GLN A 164 -3.85 -14.59 -18.05
N MET A 165 -3.41 -13.65 -18.89
CA MET A 165 -2.66 -12.46 -18.47
C MET A 165 -3.46 -11.65 -17.46
N LEU A 166 -4.74 -11.38 -17.72
CA LEU A 166 -5.60 -10.63 -16.80
C LEU A 166 -5.78 -11.33 -15.45
N GLY A 167 -5.83 -12.67 -15.44
CA GLY A 167 -5.83 -13.45 -14.20
C GLY A 167 -4.54 -13.25 -13.39
N LEU A 168 -3.38 -13.34 -14.03
CA LEU A 168 -2.08 -13.11 -13.40
C LEU A 168 -1.92 -11.66 -12.92
N LEU A 169 -2.39 -10.69 -13.71
CA LEU A 169 -2.39 -9.28 -13.35
C LEU A 169 -3.28 -9.02 -12.13
N ASN A 170 -4.44 -9.66 -12.03
CA ASN A 170 -5.29 -9.57 -10.86
C ASN A 170 -4.61 -10.16 -9.60
N GLU A 171 -3.91 -11.28 -9.72
CA GLU A 171 -3.12 -11.83 -8.61
C GLU A 171 -2.01 -10.85 -8.19
N LEU A 172 -1.27 -10.28 -9.15
CA LEU A 172 -0.26 -9.26 -8.90
C LEU A 172 -0.84 -8.04 -8.17
N HIS A 173 -1.96 -7.49 -8.64
CA HIS A 173 -2.63 -6.35 -8.00
C HIS A 173 -3.06 -6.67 -6.58
N ASN A 174 -3.64 -7.85 -6.34
CA ASN A 174 -4.08 -8.25 -5.00
C ASN A 174 -2.93 -8.49 -4.02
N ASN A 175 -1.71 -8.71 -4.50
CA ASN A 175 -0.52 -8.98 -3.69
C ASN A 175 0.53 -7.85 -3.78
N THR A 176 0.18 -6.71 -4.36
CA THR A 176 1.04 -5.51 -4.37
C THR A 176 0.70 -4.63 -3.17
N ARG A 177 1.72 -4.11 -2.48
CA ARG A 177 1.55 -3.16 -1.38
C ARG A 177 1.14 -1.80 -1.92
N ILE A 178 0.11 -1.20 -1.32
CA ILE A 178 -0.53 0.02 -1.84
C ILE A 178 -0.52 1.10 -0.75
N GLN A 179 -0.24 2.35 -1.11
CA GLN A 179 -0.12 3.47 -0.16
C GLN A 179 -1.48 3.85 0.43
N ILE A 180 -2.56 3.89 -0.37
CA ILE A 180 -3.92 4.10 0.16
C ILE A 180 -4.38 2.98 1.11
N ASN A 181 -3.67 1.84 1.12
CA ASN A 181 -3.87 0.72 2.04
C ASN A 181 -2.88 0.73 3.21
N ARG A 182 -2.15 1.84 3.44
CA ARG A 182 -1.16 1.98 4.51
C ARG A 182 -0.11 0.86 4.50
N GLY A 183 0.34 0.51 3.29
CA GLY A 183 1.37 -0.49 3.05
C GLY A 183 0.87 -1.93 3.02
N HIS A 184 -0.42 -2.19 3.27
CA HIS A 184 -0.99 -3.52 3.08
C HIS A 184 -1.23 -3.82 1.60
N THR A 185 -1.21 -5.10 1.25
CA THR A 185 -1.79 -5.57 -0.02
C THR A 185 -3.33 -5.65 0.10
N PRO A 186 -4.08 -5.58 -1.01
CA PRO A 186 -5.53 -5.83 -0.98
C PRO A 186 -5.89 -7.18 -0.36
N ALA A 187 -5.12 -8.24 -0.63
CA ALA A 187 -5.34 -9.56 -0.07
C ALA A 187 -5.14 -9.59 1.46
N GLU A 188 -4.12 -8.91 1.99
CA GLU A 188 -3.88 -8.80 3.43
C GLU A 188 -5.02 -8.08 4.14
N LEU A 189 -5.49 -6.94 3.59
CA LEU A 189 -6.62 -6.21 4.16
C LEU A 189 -7.90 -7.03 4.10
N PHE A 190 -8.18 -7.69 2.98
CA PHE A 190 -9.36 -8.53 2.85
C PHE A 190 -9.37 -9.67 3.87
N GLU A 191 -8.24 -10.34 4.10
CA GLU A 191 -8.16 -11.40 5.11
C GLU A 191 -8.32 -10.86 6.53
N GLU A 192 -7.82 -9.66 6.83
CA GLU A 192 -8.04 -8.99 8.12
C GLU A 192 -9.52 -8.62 8.31
N GLU A 193 -10.17 -8.04 7.29
CA GLU A 193 -11.60 -7.73 7.34
C GLU A 193 -12.46 -9.00 7.52
N LYS A 194 -12.09 -10.07 6.81
CA LYS A 194 -12.78 -11.36 6.87
C LYS A 194 -12.76 -11.98 8.26
N ARG A 195 -11.70 -11.77 9.07
CA ARG A 195 -11.67 -12.18 10.49
C ARG A 195 -12.76 -11.52 11.33
N HIS A 196 -13.24 -10.36 10.91
CA HIS A 196 -14.32 -9.61 11.54
C HIS A 196 -15.70 -9.86 10.90
N MET A 197 -15.75 -10.60 9.79
CA MET A 197 -17.00 -11.02 9.17
C MET A 197 -17.54 -12.30 9.81
N LEU A 198 -18.85 -12.37 10.01
CA LEU A 198 -19.50 -13.63 10.35
C LEU A 198 -19.77 -14.43 9.08
N PRO A 199 -19.57 -15.76 9.09
CA PRO A 199 -20.13 -16.61 8.06
C PRO A 199 -21.63 -16.37 7.98
N LEU A 200 -22.19 -16.38 6.76
CA LEU A 200 -23.61 -16.11 6.47
C LEU A 200 -24.61 -16.89 7.35
N ASN A 201 -24.18 -17.98 7.99
CA ASN A 201 -25.03 -18.91 8.73
C ASN A 201 -24.80 -18.87 10.26
N VAL A 202 -23.94 -17.99 10.79
CA VAL A 202 -23.69 -17.90 12.24
C VAL A 202 -24.72 -17.00 12.91
N LYS A 203 -25.55 -17.59 13.78
CA LYS A 203 -26.46 -16.83 14.65
C LYS A 203 -25.68 -16.25 15.83
N ILE A 204 -25.43 -14.94 15.79
CA ILE A 204 -24.86 -14.20 16.93
C ILE A 204 -25.95 -13.84 17.95
N GLY A 205 -25.70 -14.15 19.23
CA GLY A 205 -26.60 -13.78 20.31
C GLY A 205 -26.55 -12.27 20.58
N ARG A 206 -27.70 -11.66 20.91
CA ARG A 206 -27.80 -10.21 21.17
C ARG A 206 -26.82 -9.69 22.23
N ASN A 207 -26.42 -10.52 23.19
CA ASN A 207 -25.52 -10.14 24.29
C ASN A 207 -24.05 -10.56 24.06
N ASP A 208 -23.75 -11.29 22.99
CA ASP A 208 -22.40 -11.76 22.69
C ASP A 208 -21.49 -10.61 22.23
N PRO A 209 -20.15 -10.73 22.34
CA PRO A 209 -19.22 -9.77 21.77
C PRO A 209 -19.51 -9.57 20.27
N CYS A 210 -19.55 -8.32 19.82
CA CYS A 210 -19.84 -8.04 18.43
C CYS A 210 -18.64 -8.40 17.55
N HIS A 211 -18.91 -9.12 16.46
CA HIS A 211 -17.90 -9.54 15.47
C HIS A 211 -17.18 -8.36 14.78
N CYS A 212 -17.79 -7.17 14.79
CA CYS A 212 -17.27 -5.89 14.26
C CYS A 212 -15.95 -5.40 14.90
N GLY A 213 -15.33 -6.15 15.82
CA GLY A 213 -14.10 -5.74 16.51
C GLY A 213 -14.27 -4.63 17.55
N SER A 214 -15.47 -4.04 17.72
CA SER A 214 -15.67 -2.90 18.62
C SER A 214 -15.52 -3.17 20.14
N GLY A 215 -15.39 -4.44 20.54
CA GLY A 215 -15.42 -4.86 21.95
C GLY A 215 -16.78 -4.69 22.64
N LYS A 216 -17.80 -4.18 21.96
CA LYS A 216 -19.17 -3.99 22.50
C LYS A 216 -20.01 -5.25 22.30
N LYS A 217 -21.09 -5.41 23.09
CA LYS A 217 -22.12 -6.44 22.84
C LYS A 217 -22.80 -6.21 21.47
N TYR A 218 -23.20 -7.27 20.76
CA TYR A 218 -23.81 -7.19 19.43
C TYR A 218 -24.98 -6.19 19.37
N LYS A 219 -25.93 -6.26 20.33
CA LYS A 219 -27.06 -5.31 20.42
C LYS A 219 -26.69 -3.83 20.62
N LYS A 220 -25.43 -3.54 20.94
CA LYS A 220 -24.88 -2.18 21.14
C LYS A 220 -23.88 -1.77 20.03
N CYS A 221 -23.57 -2.64 19.06
CA CYS A 221 -22.79 -2.35 17.83
C CYS A 221 -23.70 -2.65 16.61
N CYS A 222 -23.37 -3.65 15.79
CA CYS A 222 -24.04 -3.96 14.53
C CYS A 222 -25.50 -4.43 14.67
N GLY A 223 -25.91 -4.91 15.84
CA GLY A 223 -27.30 -5.30 16.12
C GLY A 223 -28.17 -4.15 16.63
N ARG A 224 -27.69 -2.90 16.57
CA ARG A 224 -28.46 -1.73 16.97
C ARG A 224 -29.44 -1.40 15.83
N ALA A 225 -30.74 -1.43 16.11
CA ALA A 225 -31.72 -0.89 15.18
C ALA A 225 -31.46 0.62 15.05
N ALA A 226 -31.44 1.14 13.83
CA ALA A 226 -31.47 2.59 13.62
C ALA A 226 -32.76 3.12 14.26
N GLU A 227 -32.62 4.15 15.12
CA GLU A 227 -33.75 4.92 15.64
C GLU A 227 -34.29 5.87 14.57
#